data_AF-A0A3D9F9I8-F1
#
_entry.id   AF-A0A3D9F9I8-F1
#
_cell.length_a   1.000
_cell.length_b   1.000
_cell.length_c   1.000
_cell.angle_alpha   90.00
_cell.angle_beta   90.00
_cell.angle_gamma   90.00
#
_symmetry.space_group_name_H-M   'P 1'
#
loop_
_entity.id
_entity.type
_entity.pdbx_description
1 polymer ?
#
loop_
_entity_poly.entity_id
_entity_poly.type
_entity_poly.pdbx_seq_one_letter_code
_entity_poly.pdbx_strand_id
1 'polypeptide(L)'
;MLEQHELFHSSDDRTVSEPDRSNKLTIRVEGKALETTEVFAAYWRFAAERQQIFAKRLKGTNDPALTDDSVLCMYRFTNSYRASDRVSQFLLRNVIWNSKQEWSDEDVFYRTLLFKLFNKIDTWEALEREVGELTWARYDFGKLDTFLSRRQASAKRNYSAAYIMPSAGTAFGHKSKHANHLRLLEWMIAEDYPRRLRNCQNMGQAFDLMIAAPSVGPFLAYQFVTDINYSTLTSFSEMEFVKAGPGALDGIAKCFKSTNGVSPEAIIKHVALHQDRYFDLFEIDFPSLWGRPLQLIDCQNLFCETSKYARVAFPKVDGSSGRTRIKQKFAPAGRLPLPFYPPDWGLNEKINIELGKV
;
A
#
# COMPACT_ATOMS: atom_id res chain seq x y z
N MET A 1 -20.33 -18.48 12.72
CA MET A 1 -19.56 -18.77 11.49
C MET A 1 -20.54 -18.54 10.35
N LEU A 2 -20.69 -17.28 9.94
CA LEU A 2 -21.50 -16.84 8.80
C LEU A 2 -20.49 -16.48 7.71
N GLU A 3 -20.63 -17.10 6.55
CA GLU A 3 -19.72 -16.91 5.42
C GLU A 3 -19.72 -15.43 5.01
N GLN A 4 -18.53 -14.82 4.98
CA GLN A 4 -18.33 -13.46 4.46
C GLN A 4 -18.65 -13.33 2.96
N HIS A 5 -19.07 -14.42 2.30
CA HIS A 5 -19.39 -14.45 0.87
C HIS A 5 -20.77 -13.83 0.54
N GLU A 6 -21.73 -13.80 1.46
CA GLU A 6 -23.09 -13.34 1.14
C GLU A 6 -23.32 -11.82 1.32
N LEU A 7 -22.35 -11.08 1.88
CA LEU A 7 -22.51 -9.64 2.15
C LEU A 7 -22.23 -8.74 0.93
N PHE A 8 -21.84 -9.29 -0.22
CA PHE A 8 -21.37 -8.51 -1.37
C PHE A 8 -22.12 -8.73 -2.70
N HIS A 9 -23.17 -9.56 -2.72
CA HIS A 9 -24.06 -9.61 -3.88
C HIS A 9 -25.07 -8.45 -3.85
N SER A 10 -24.66 -7.29 -4.36
CA SER A 10 -25.61 -6.24 -4.74
C SER A 10 -26.38 -6.68 -5.98
N SER A 11 -27.68 -6.91 -5.80
CA SER A 11 -28.65 -7.29 -6.83
C SER A 11 -29.07 -6.14 -7.76
N ASP A 12 -28.30 -5.03 -7.81
CA ASP A 12 -28.60 -3.93 -8.73
C ASP A 12 -27.81 -4.10 -10.05
N ASP A 13 -28.53 -4.54 -11.06
CA ASP A 13 -28.05 -4.97 -12.39
C ASP A 13 -27.80 -3.78 -13.35
N ARG A 14 -27.77 -2.53 -12.83
CA ARG A 14 -27.65 -1.30 -13.63
C ARG A 14 -26.36 -0.51 -13.42
N THR A 15 -25.38 -1.04 -12.70
CA THR A 15 -24.18 -0.28 -12.30
C THR A 15 -23.14 -0.11 -13.42
N VAL A 16 -23.16 -0.96 -14.45
CA VAL A 16 -22.23 -0.93 -15.58
C VAL A 16 -23.05 -1.13 -16.86
N SER A 17 -22.94 -0.20 -17.82
CA SER A 17 -23.57 -0.39 -19.14
C SER A 17 -22.66 -1.22 -20.05
N GLU A 18 -23.20 -2.15 -20.83
CA GLU A 18 -22.44 -2.83 -21.88
C GLU A 18 -21.81 -1.82 -22.86
N PRO A 19 -20.60 -2.09 -23.38
CA PRO A 19 -19.93 -1.19 -24.31
C PRO A 19 -20.72 -1.05 -25.62
N ASP A 20 -21.07 0.18 -26.00
CA ASP A 20 -21.63 0.48 -27.32
C ASP A 20 -20.54 0.34 -28.42
N ARG A 21 -20.96 0.27 -29.70
CA ARG A 21 -20.16 0.17 -30.94
C ARG A 21 -19.00 1.19 -31.05
N SER A 22 -18.94 2.17 -30.17
CA SER A 22 -17.87 3.17 -30.04
C SER A 22 -16.78 2.84 -28.99
N ASN A 23 -16.80 1.66 -28.34
CA ASN A 23 -15.90 1.26 -27.25
C ASN A 23 -15.93 2.19 -26.01
N LYS A 24 -17.01 2.96 -25.84
CA LYS A 24 -17.17 3.88 -24.71
C LYS A 24 -17.91 3.19 -23.59
N LEU A 25 -17.18 2.78 -22.56
CA LEU A 25 -17.76 2.25 -21.33
C LEU A 25 -18.20 3.42 -20.43
N THR A 26 -19.42 3.33 -19.91
CA THR A 26 -19.93 4.24 -18.88
C THR A 26 -20.24 3.43 -17.63
N ILE A 27 -19.70 3.87 -16.49
CA ILE A 27 -19.98 3.24 -15.20
C ILE A 27 -20.82 4.17 -14.33
N ARG A 28 -21.64 3.62 -13.44
CA ARG A 28 -22.44 4.42 -12.50
C ARG A 28 -21.87 4.32 -11.09
N VAL A 29 -21.40 5.44 -10.57
CA VAL A 29 -20.89 5.57 -9.20
C VAL A 29 -21.77 6.57 -8.46
N GLU A 30 -22.40 6.13 -7.36
CA GLU A 30 -23.33 6.96 -6.57
C GLU A 30 -24.41 7.64 -7.44
N GLY A 31 -24.97 6.89 -8.40
CA GLY A 31 -26.00 7.36 -9.33
C GLY A 31 -25.49 8.21 -10.50
N LYS A 32 -24.23 8.64 -10.49
CA LYS A 32 -23.63 9.47 -11.54
C LYS A 32 -22.94 8.60 -12.60
N ALA A 33 -23.24 8.86 -13.87
CA ALA A 33 -22.61 8.22 -15.01
C ALA A 33 -21.21 8.83 -15.25
N LEU A 34 -20.18 7.99 -15.32
CA LEU A 34 -18.80 8.36 -15.58
C LEU A 34 -18.33 7.70 -16.88
N GLU A 35 -17.98 8.51 -17.87
CA GLU A 35 -17.40 8.01 -19.13
C GLU A 35 -15.93 7.67 -18.92
N THR A 36 -15.55 6.42 -19.19
CA THR A 36 -14.18 5.94 -19.01
C THR A 36 -13.29 6.33 -20.20
N THR A 37 -11.98 6.32 -19.98
CA THR A 37 -10.97 6.30 -21.04
C THR A 37 -10.44 4.87 -21.24
N GLU A 38 -9.56 4.67 -22.22
CA GLU A 38 -8.82 3.41 -22.40
C GLU A 38 -7.96 3.03 -21.18
N VAL A 39 -7.56 4.01 -20.36
CA VAL A 39 -6.74 3.78 -19.16
C VAL A 39 -7.52 3.01 -18.11
N PHE A 40 -8.85 3.09 -18.09
CA PHE A 40 -9.67 2.31 -17.17
C PHE A 40 -9.61 0.80 -17.47
N ALA A 41 -9.64 0.40 -18.73
CA ALA A 41 -9.41 -1.01 -19.09
C ALA A 41 -7.96 -1.42 -18.77
N ALA A 42 -7.00 -0.52 -18.99
CA ALA A 42 -5.60 -0.76 -18.65
C ALA A 42 -5.34 -0.93 -17.15
N TYR A 43 -6.12 -0.27 -16.27
CA TYR A 43 -6.06 -0.47 -14.82
C TYR A 43 -6.25 -1.94 -14.45
N TRP A 44 -7.27 -2.59 -15.01
CA TRP A 44 -7.61 -3.98 -14.72
C TRP A 44 -6.58 -4.95 -15.31
N ARG A 45 -6.16 -4.72 -16.56
CA ARG A 45 -5.10 -5.51 -17.19
C ARG A 45 -3.78 -5.39 -16.44
N PHE A 46 -3.42 -4.19 -15.99
CA PHE A 46 -2.25 -3.95 -15.16
C PHE A 46 -2.34 -4.73 -13.84
N ALA A 47 -3.50 -4.70 -13.16
CA ALA A 47 -3.70 -5.44 -11.92
C ALA A 47 -3.50 -6.95 -12.11
N ALA A 48 -4.06 -7.53 -13.16
CA ALA A 48 -3.89 -8.95 -13.47
C ALA A 48 -2.46 -9.30 -13.84
N GLU A 49 -1.84 -8.54 -14.75
CA GLU A 49 -0.48 -8.80 -15.21
C GLU A 49 0.53 -8.72 -14.05
N ARG A 50 0.39 -7.72 -13.16
CA ARG A 50 1.25 -7.60 -11.97
C ARG A 50 1.10 -8.79 -11.02
N GLN A 51 -0.10 -9.32 -10.90
CA GLN A 51 -0.40 -10.45 -10.04
C GLN A 51 0.08 -11.78 -10.67
N GLN A 52 -0.01 -11.94 -11.99
CA GLN A 52 0.59 -13.06 -12.72
C GLN A 52 2.11 -13.06 -12.58
N ILE A 53 2.77 -11.89 -12.73
CA ILE A 53 4.21 -11.76 -12.49
C ILE A 53 4.56 -12.17 -11.04
N PHE A 54 3.76 -11.75 -10.05
CA PHE A 54 3.96 -12.17 -8.66
C PHE A 54 3.87 -13.69 -8.51
N ALA A 55 2.81 -14.32 -9.05
CA ALA A 55 2.63 -15.77 -8.99
C ALA A 55 3.76 -16.56 -9.68
N LYS A 56 4.21 -16.14 -10.87
CA LYS A 56 5.35 -16.75 -11.58
C LYS A 56 6.63 -16.69 -10.74
N ARG A 57 6.91 -15.53 -10.14
CA ARG A 57 8.10 -15.36 -9.27
C ARG A 57 8.05 -16.21 -8.00
N LEU A 58 6.87 -16.44 -7.43
CA LEU A 58 6.71 -17.33 -6.27
C LEU A 58 7.05 -18.79 -6.61
N LYS A 59 6.73 -19.22 -7.83
CA LYS A 59 7.06 -20.56 -8.36
C LYS A 59 8.55 -20.71 -8.74
N GLY A 60 9.39 -19.73 -8.38
CA GLY A 60 10.84 -19.79 -8.61
C GLY A 60 11.28 -19.33 -9.99
N THR A 61 10.38 -18.82 -10.83
CA THR A 61 10.74 -18.23 -12.12
C THR A 61 11.52 -16.92 -11.87
N ASN A 62 12.83 -16.99 -12.06
CA ASN A 62 13.74 -15.83 -12.08
C ASN A 62 14.01 -15.35 -13.52
N ASP A 63 13.22 -15.84 -14.48
CA ASP A 63 13.32 -15.42 -15.87
C ASP A 63 13.12 -13.90 -15.98
N PRO A 64 13.97 -13.15 -16.70
CA PRO A 64 13.69 -11.76 -17.01
C PRO A 64 12.40 -11.55 -17.84
N ALA A 65 11.91 -12.57 -18.56
CA ALA A 65 10.68 -12.56 -19.36
C ALA A 65 9.43 -12.98 -18.56
N LEU A 66 9.19 -12.36 -17.39
CA LEU A 66 7.99 -12.65 -16.58
C LEU A 66 6.68 -12.19 -17.24
N THR A 67 6.78 -11.29 -18.21
CA THR A 67 5.69 -10.65 -18.92
C THR A 67 6.15 -10.20 -20.31
N ASP A 68 5.23 -10.16 -21.26
CA ASP A 68 5.46 -9.56 -22.57
C ASP A 68 5.19 -8.04 -22.56
N ASP A 69 4.69 -7.48 -21.45
CA ASP A 69 4.50 -6.03 -21.30
C ASP A 69 5.85 -5.33 -21.14
N SER A 70 6.24 -4.61 -22.20
CA SER A 70 7.51 -3.88 -22.26
C SER A 70 7.69 -2.82 -21.17
N VAL A 71 6.60 -2.22 -20.67
CA VAL A 71 6.63 -1.20 -19.61
C VAL A 71 6.90 -1.87 -18.26
N LEU A 72 6.22 -2.98 -17.98
CA LEU A 72 6.40 -3.76 -16.74
C LEU A 72 7.77 -4.45 -16.68
N CYS A 73 8.32 -4.86 -17.81
CA CYS A 73 9.69 -5.37 -17.91
C CYS A 73 10.73 -4.29 -17.58
N MET A 74 10.50 -3.05 -18.02
CA MET A 74 11.51 -1.99 -17.93
C MET A 74 11.48 -1.24 -16.60
N TYR A 75 10.30 -1.04 -16.01
CA TYR A 75 10.11 -0.13 -14.88
C TYR A 75 9.63 -0.85 -13.63
N ARG A 76 10.03 -0.32 -12.47
CA ARG A 76 9.64 -0.88 -11.18
C ARG A 76 8.21 -0.47 -10.84
N PHE A 77 7.33 -1.42 -10.53
CA PHE A 77 5.98 -1.20 -9.99
C PHE A 77 5.79 -1.95 -8.67
N THR A 78 4.74 -1.60 -7.91
CA THR A 78 4.29 -2.40 -6.75
C THR A 78 3.54 -3.64 -7.23
N ASN A 79 3.22 -4.56 -6.31
CA ASN A 79 2.27 -5.64 -6.56
C ASN A 79 0.82 -5.13 -6.50
N SER A 80 -0.11 -5.92 -7.01
CA SER A 80 -1.54 -5.60 -6.98
C SER A 80 -2.07 -5.57 -5.56
N TYR A 81 -1.61 -6.51 -4.72
CA TYR A 81 -1.81 -6.49 -3.28
C TYR A 81 -0.67 -5.75 -2.59
N ARG A 82 -0.97 -4.65 -1.88
CA ARG A 82 0.01 -3.83 -1.14
C ARG A 82 0.82 -4.66 -0.17
N ALA A 83 0.17 -5.58 0.53
CA ALA A 83 0.81 -6.45 1.51
C ALA A 83 1.90 -7.33 0.89
N SER A 84 1.80 -7.64 -0.41
CA SER A 84 2.80 -8.44 -1.15
C SER A 84 4.05 -7.65 -1.54
N ASP A 85 4.07 -6.32 -1.40
CA ASP A 85 5.26 -5.53 -1.70
C ASP A 85 6.44 -5.92 -0.80
N ARG A 86 7.65 -5.86 -1.35
CA ARG A 86 8.88 -6.23 -0.61
C ARG A 86 9.02 -5.52 0.74
N VAL A 87 8.64 -4.23 0.81
CA VAL A 87 8.73 -3.44 2.04
C VAL A 87 7.64 -3.84 3.04
N SER A 88 6.42 -4.10 2.56
CA SER A 88 5.31 -4.61 3.37
C SER A 88 5.59 -6.01 3.90
N GLN A 89 6.15 -6.89 3.08
CA GLN A 89 6.59 -8.23 3.49
C GLN A 89 7.71 -8.18 4.53
N PHE A 90 8.61 -7.20 4.45
CA PHE A 90 9.61 -7.00 5.49
C PHE A 90 8.99 -6.51 6.80
N LEU A 91 8.06 -5.54 6.73
CA LEU A 91 7.29 -5.07 7.88
C LEU A 91 6.59 -6.25 8.58
N LEU A 92 5.82 -7.02 7.82
CA LEU A 92 5.05 -8.14 8.36
C LEU A 92 5.94 -9.16 9.07
N ARG A 93 7.02 -9.63 8.43
CA ARG A 93 7.85 -10.72 8.99
C ARG A 93 8.85 -10.30 10.06
N ASN A 94 9.47 -9.14 9.91
CA ASN A 94 10.65 -8.77 10.70
C ASN A 94 10.33 -7.69 11.74
N VAL A 95 9.31 -6.87 11.48
CA VAL A 95 8.95 -5.76 12.35
C VAL A 95 7.79 -6.15 13.26
N ILE A 96 6.69 -6.67 12.69
CA ILE A 96 5.44 -7.00 13.40
C ILE A 96 5.44 -8.43 13.94
N TRP A 97 5.44 -9.44 13.07
CA TRP A 97 5.19 -10.85 13.42
C TRP A 97 6.48 -11.68 13.56
N ASN A 98 7.51 -11.12 14.19
CA ASN A 98 8.73 -11.87 14.43
C ASN A 98 8.46 -13.07 15.36
N SER A 99 8.40 -14.27 14.79
CA SER A 99 8.07 -15.54 15.47
C SER A 99 8.89 -15.87 16.73
N LYS A 100 9.99 -15.16 16.99
CA LYS A 100 10.85 -15.38 18.15
C LYS A 100 10.40 -14.58 19.38
N GLN A 101 9.49 -13.62 19.23
CA GLN A 101 9.24 -12.58 20.24
C GLN A 101 7.77 -12.18 20.29
N GLU A 102 7.28 -11.94 21.50
CA GLU A 102 6.01 -11.26 21.74
C GLU A 102 6.28 -9.79 22.04
N TRP A 103 5.53 -8.91 21.39
CA TRP A 103 5.70 -7.47 21.50
C TRP A 103 4.57 -6.86 22.33
N SER A 104 4.92 -5.91 23.19
CA SER A 104 3.93 -5.03 23.81
C SER A 104 3.27 -4.13 22.74
N ASP A 105 2.13 -3.54 23.06
CA ASP A 105 1.47 -2.56 22.16
C ASP A 105 2.38 -1.39 21.82
N GLU A 106 3.13 -0.89 22.81
CA GLU A 106 4.09 0.19 22.64
C GLU A 106 5.18 -0.23 21.66
N ASP A 107 5.70 -1.46 21.78
CA ASP A 107 6.69 -1.99 20.86
C ASP A 107 6.12 -2.16 19.45
N VAL A 108 4.93 -2.74 19.30
CA VAL A 108 4.27 -2.90 18.00
C VAL A 108 4.11 -1.55 17.31
N PHE A 109 3.60 -0.56 18.03
CA PHE A 109 3.41 0.80 17.51
C PHE A 109 4.76 1.46 17.16
N TYR A 110 5.70 1.49 18.12
CA TYR A 110 7.02 2.11 17.96
C TYR A 110 7.77 1.50 16.77
N ARG A 111 7.85 0.17 16.71
CA ARG A 111 8.55 -0.57 15.65
C ARG A 111 7.93 -0.31 14.29
N THR A 112 6.60 -0.40 14.20
CA THR A 112 5.86 -0.17 12.95
C THR A 112 6.10 1.24 12.44
N LEU A 113 5.91 2.27 13.27
CA LEU A 113 6.10 3.65 12.82
C LEU A 113 7.56 3.99 12.58
N LEU A 114 8.51 3.54 13.42
CA LEU A 114 9.94 3.73 13.16
C LEU A 114 10.31 3.18 11.78
N PHE A 115 9.88 1.96 11.47
CA PHE A 115 10.11 1.35 10.16
C PHE A 115 9.50 2.19 9.04
N LYS A 116 8.23 2.59 9.19
CA LYS A 116 7.48 3.29 8.11
C LYS A 116 7.83 4.76 7.94
N LEU A 117 8.40 5.42 8.95
CA LEU A 117 8.95 6.78 8.84
C LEU A 117 10.17 6.79 7.90
N PHE A 118 11.05 5.81 8.00
CA PHE A 118 12.19 5.67 7.08
C PHE A 118 11.81 4.93 5.79
N ASN A 119 10.82 4.03 5.89
CA ASN A 119 10.27 3.21 4.81
C ASN A 119 11.36 2.49 4.00
N LYS A 120 12.43 2.04 4.67
CA LYS A 120 13.66 1.51 4.05
C LYS A 120 14.28 0.41 4.90
N ILE A 121 14.29 -0.80 4.34
CA ILE A 121 14.84 -2.02 4.96
C ILE A 121 16.29 -1.83 5.42
N ASP A 122 17.18 -1.33 4.56
CA ASP A 122 18.59 -1.10 4.94
C ASP A 122 18.75 -0.14 6.13
N THR A 123 17.83 0.80 6.34
CA THR A 123 17.90 1.68 7.51
C THR A 123 17.49 0.94 8.77
N TRP A 124 16.42 0.14 8.71
CA TRP A 124 16.00 -0.72 9.81
C TRP A 124 17.10 -1.69 10.23
N GLU A 125 17.62 -2.48 9.30
CA GLU A 125 18.67 -3.48 9.58
C GLU A 125 19.94 -2.82 10.14
N ALA A 126 20.26 -1.61 9.67
CA ALA A 126 21.41 -0.89 10.19
C ALA A 126 21.19 -0.36 11.61
N LEU A 127 19.98 0.12 11.93
CA LEU A 127 19.63 0.51 13.30
C LEU A 127 19.71 -0.71 14.23
N GLU A 128 19.10 -1.82 13.84
CA GLU A 128 19.09 -3.05 14.63
C GLU A 128 20.50 -3.62 14.85
N ARG A 129 21.40 -3.53 13.87
CA ARG A 129 22.82 -3.89 14.05
C ARG A 129 23.56 -2.97 15.01
N GLU A 130 23.23 -1.69 15.05
CA GLU A 130 23.93 -0.70 15.90
C GLU A 130 23.47 -0.78 17.35
N VAL A 131 22.15 -0.80 17.58
CA VAL A 131 21.58 -0.67 18.93
C VAL A 131 20.98 -1.96 19.46
N GLY A 132 21.02 -3.03 18.67
CA GLY A 132 20.34 -4.29 18.96
C GLY A 132 18.83 -4.17 18.70
N GLU A 133 18.07 -4.99 19.43
CA GLU A 133 16.63 -5.06 19.30
C GLU A 133 15.93 -3.70 19.51
N LEU A 134 15.14 -3.30 18.51
CA LEU A 134 14.42 -2.03 18.49
C LEU A 134 13.11 -2.14 19.29
N THR A 135 13.20 -2.09 20.62
CA THR A 135 12.04 -1.97 21.51
C THR A 135 11.92 -0.56 22.07
N TRP A 136 10.72 -0.18 22.50
CA TRP A 136 10.49 1.10 23.16
C TRP A 136 11.29 1.21 24.46
N ALA A 137 11.38 0.14 25.24
CA ALA A 137 12.18 0.11 26.47
C ALA A 137 13.69 0.38 26.24
N ARG A 138 14.20 0.13 25.02
CA ARG A 138 15.59 0.37 24.62
C ARG A 138 15.78 1.63 23.79
N TYR A 139 14.69 2.33 23.48
CA TYR A 139 14.75 3.54 22.69
C TYR A 139 15.59 4.61 23.38
N ASP A 140 16.52 5.19 22.63
CA ASP A 140 17.39 6.28 23.07
C ASP A 140 17.56 7.26 21.92
N PHE A 141 16.99 8.46 22.07
CA PHE A 141 17.05 9.52 21.08
C PHE A 141 18.49 9.83 20.65
N GLY A 142 19.40 10.00 21.62
CA GLY A 142 20.76 10.43 21.37
C GLY A 142 21.54 9.41 20.55
N LYS A 143 21.39 8.12 20.87
CA LYS A 143 22.01 7.02 20.13
C LYS A 143 21.50 6.94 18.69
N LEU A 144 20.17 6.94 18.52
CA LEU A 144 19.57 6.81 17.18
C LEU A 144 19.85 8.04 16.31
N ASP A 145 19.72 9.26 16.85
CA ASP A 145 20.02 10.49 16.10
C ASP A 145 21.49 10.56 15.68
N THR A 146 22.42 10.25 16.60
CA THR A 146 23.85 10.23 16.31
C THR A 146 24.17 9.22 15.21
N PHE A 147 23.61 8.01 15.28
CA PHE A 147 23.82 6.98 14.27
C PHE A 147 23.26 7.38 12.90
N LEU A 148 22.02 7.88 12.86
CA LEU A 148 21.36 8.30 11.62
C LEU A 148 22.05 9.51 10.98
N SER A 149 22.57 10.43 11.79
CA SER A 149 23.40 11.57 11.35
C SER A 149 24.72 11.09 10.76
N ARG A 150 25.42 10.15 11.40
CA ARG A 150 26.65 9.53 10.85
C ARG A 150 26.38 8.86 9.50
N ARG A 151 25.27 8.13 9.36
CA ARG A 151 24.87 7.51 8.09
C ARG A 151 24.71 8.55 6.97
N GLN A 152 24.01 9.65 7.25
CA GLN A 152 23.87 10.75 6.28
C GLN A 152 25.20 11.40 5.93
N ALA A 153 26.07 11.66 6.92
CA ALA A 153 27.40 12.21 6.69
C ALA A 153 28.26 11.29 5.80
N SER A 154 28.06 9.97 5.89
CA SER A 154 28.68 8.99 4.98
C SER A 154 27.89 8.75 3.68
N ALA A 155 27.08 9.71 3.24
CA ALA A 155 26.26 9.65 2.03
C ALA A 155 25.25 8.47 1.95
N LYS A 156 24.96 7.79 3.07
CA LYS A 156 23.92 6.75 3.13
C LYS A 156 22.57 7.39 3.40
N ARG A 157 21.60 7.13 2.54
CA ARG A 157 20.23 7.65 2.70
C ARG A 157 19.49 6.87 3.78
N ASN A 158 18.88 7.60 4.73
CA ASN A 158 18.02 7.01 5.76
C ASN A 158 16.60 6.70 5.23
N TYR A 159 16.11 7.47 4.25
CA TYR A 159 14.75 7.31 3.71
C TYR A 159 14.76 6.61 2.36
N SER A 160 13.70 5.88 2.05
CA SER A 160 13.44 5.46 0.67
C SER A 160 12.85 6.62 -0.15
N ALA A 161 12.70 6.40 -1.46
CA ALA A 161 12.01 7.33 -2.34
C ALA A 161 10.48 7.18 -2.28
N ALA A 162 9.97 6.20 -1.54
CA ALA A 162 8.54 5.97 -1.39
C ALA A 162 8.01 6.81 -0.23
N TYR A 163 6.90 7.51 -0.49
CA TYR A 163 6.28 8.50 0.38
C TYR A 163 7.19 9.72 0.64
N ILE A 164 6.70 10.91 0.30
CA ILE A 164 7.38 12.14 0.71
C ILE A 164 7.06 12.33 2.19
N MET A 165 8.02 12.09 3.09
CA MET A 165 7.87 12.45 4.51
C MET A 165 8.07 13.95 4.67
N PRO A 166 7.10 14.73 5.14
CA PRO A 166 7.34 16.09 5.61
C PRO A 166 8.28 16.07 6.83
N SER A 167 9.06 17.12 7.03
CA SER A 167 9.83 17.25 8.27
C SER A 167 8.88 17.73 9.38
N ALA A 168 8.93 17.10 10.56
CA ALA A 168 8.24 17.59 11.76
C ALA A 168 8.98 18.73 12.47
N GLY A 169 9.80 19.49 11.72
CA GLY A 169 10.67 20.54 12.25
C GLY A 169 9.94 21.72 12.88
N THR A 170 8.75 22.09 12.38
CA THR A 170 7.94 23.16 12.98
C THR A 170 7.47 22.81 14.39
N ALA A 171 7.27 21.52 14.67
CA ALA A 171 6.83 21.06 16.00
C ALA A 171 8.01 20.82 16.95
N PHE A 172 9.12 20.25 16.46
CA PHE A 172 10.19 19.76 17.34
C PHE A 172 11.54 20.49 17.21
N GLY A 173 11.69 21.39 16.25
CA GLY A 173 12.81 22.34 16.16
C GLY A 173 14.19 21.76 15.82
N HIS A 174 14.33 20.47 15.53
CA HIS A 174 15.63 19.89 15.18
C HIS A 174 16.05 20.24 13.76
N LYS A 175 17.36 20.42 13.55
CA LYS A 175 17.93 20.70 12.22
C LYS A 175 17.73 19.52 11.25
N SER A 176 17.90 18.29 11.75
CA SER A 176 17.82 17.10 10.92
C SER A 176 16.39 16.57 10.87
N LYS A 177 15.97 16.08 9.70
CA LYS A 177 14.64 15.50 9.50
C LYS A 177 14.40 14.26 10.37
N HIS A 178 15.42 13.40 10.50
CA HIS A 178 15.29 12.18 11.31
C HIS A 178 15.19 12.47 12.79
N ALA A 179 15.91 13.46 13.34
CA ALA A 179 15.72 13.87 14.74
C ALA A 179 14.28 14.30 15.00
N ASN A 180 13.67 15.10 14.10
CA ASN A 180 12.27 15.50 14.25
C ASN A 180 11.30 14.30 14.20
N HIS A 181 11.57 13.28 13.38
CA HIS A 181 10.76 12.06 13.38
C HIS A 181 10.94 11.19 14.63
N LEU A 182 12.14 11.12 15.20
CA LEU A 182 12.36 10.44 16.47
C LEU A 182 11.59 11.16 17.60
N ARG A 183 11.59 12.50 17.61
CA ARG A 183 10.75 13.29 18.55
C ARG A 183 9.26 13.10 18.32
N LEU A 184 8.82 12.95 17.07
CA LEU A 184 7.44 12.61 16.77
C LEU A 184 7.05 11.27 17.41
N LEU A 185 7.89 10.24 17.31
CA LEU A 185 7.62 8.94 17.95
C LEU A 185 7.53 9.06 19.48
N GLU A 186 8.48 9.76 20.11
CA GLU A 186 8.42 10.03 21.56
C GLU A 186 7.13 10.71 21.98
N TRP A 187 6.75 11.75 21.24
CA TRP A 187 5.53 12.49 21.50
C TRP A 187 4.29 11.60 21.34
N MET A 188 4.22 10.79 20.29
CA MET A 188 3.07 9.89 20.08
C MET A 188 2.95 8.82 21.18
N ILE A 189 4.08 8.29 21.68
CA ILE A 189 4.04 7.38 22.83
C ILE A 189 3.59 8.13 24.10
N ALA A 190 4.12 9.32 24.36
CA ALA A 190 3.73 10.13 25.52
C ALA A 190 2.23 10.52 25.50
N GLU A 191 1.68 10.75 24.30
CA GLU A 191 0.25 11.00 24.06
C GLU A 191 -0.60 9.72 23.97
N ASP A 192 0.01 8.58 24.33
CA ASP A 192 -0.63 7.28 24.51
C ASP A 192 -1.38 6.79 23.25
N TYR A 193 -0.79 7.05 22.08
CA TYR A 193 -1.31 6.57 20.80
C TYR A 193 -1.52 5.05 20.76
N PRO A 194 -0.62 4.19 21.31
CA PRO A 194 -0.84 2.75 21.30
C PRO A 194 -2.18 2.34 21.93
N ARG A 195 -2.46 2.79 23.16
CA ARG A 195 -3.72 2.46 23.85
C ARG A 195 -4.92 3.12 23.16
N ARG A 196 -4.78 4.35 22.68
CA ARG A 196 -5.87 5.06 21.99
C ARG A 196 -6.26 4.38 20.67
N LEU A 197 -5.28 3.93 19.88
CA LEU A 197 -5.50 3.16 18.65
C LEU A 197 -6.21 1.83 18.94
N ARG A 198 -5.77 1.10 19.97
CA ARG A 198 -6.42 -0.15 20.39
C ARG A 198 -7.90 0.04 20.75
N ASN A 199 -8.27 1.23 21.26
CA ASN A 199 -9.64 1.54 21.65
C ASN A 199 -10.48 2.15 20.51
N CYS A 200 -9.90 2.42 19.34
CA CYS A 200 -10.65 2.88 18.18
C CYS A 200 -11.63 1.79 17.71
N GLN A 201 -12.87 2.18 17.44
CA GLN A 201 -13.94 1.28 17.03
C GLN A 201 -13.94 0.97 15.53
N ASN A 202 -13.24 1.80 14.74
CA ASN A 202 -13.12 1.66 13.30
C ASN A 202 -11.86 2.36 12.78
N MET A 203 -11.44 2.01 11.56
CA MET A 203 -10.27 2.57 10.88
C MET A 203 -10.38 4.08 10.65
N GLY A 204 -11.60 4.63 10.52
CA GLY A 204 -11.83 6.07 10.41
C GLY A 204 -11.40 6.82 11.67
N GLN A 205 -11.77 6.34 12.86
CA GLN A 205 -11.33 6.91 14.13
C GLN A 205 -9.80 6.80 14.31
N ALA A 206 -9.21 5.68 13.92
CA ALA A 206 -7.76 5.52 13.95
C ALA A 206 -7.06 6.50 12.97
N PHE A 207 -7.66 6.73 11.80
CA PHE A 207 -7.18 7.71 10.83
C PHE A 207 -7.23 9.13 11.38
N ASP A 208 -8.35 9.53 11.99
CA ASP A 208 -8.50 10.86 12.60
C ASP A 208 -7.50 11.08 13.74
N LEU A 209 -7.28 10.04 14.56
CA LEU A 209 -6.24 10.05 15.59
C LEU A 209 -4.85 10.27 14.98
N MET A 210 -4.51 9.57 13.89
CA MET A 210 -3.20 9.71 13.24
C MET A 210 -3.02 11.06 12.55
N ILE A 211 -4.08 11.67 12.01
CA ILE A 211 -4.03 13.03 11.44
C ILE A 211 -3.71 14.09 12.50
N ALA A 212 -4.13 13.88 13.74
CA ALA A 212 -3.87 14.83 14.83
C ALA A 212 -2.37 14.93 15.18
N ALA A 213 -1.55 13.99 14.73
CA ALA A 213 -0.12 13.99 14.97
C ALA A 213 0.61 15.05 14.11
N PRO A 214 1.62 15.76 14.66
CA PRO A 214 2.37 16.76 13.92
C PRO A 214 2.96 16.23 12.60
N SER A 215 2.73 16.98 11.53
CA SER A 215 3.26 16.68 10.18
C SER A 215 2.75 15.39 9.52
N VAL A 216 1.74 14.74 10.10
CA VAL A 216 1.07 13.58 9.49
C VAL A 216 -0.13 14.05 8.67
N GLY A 217 0.07 14.20 7.36
CA GLY A 217 -1.03 14.54 6.44
C GLY A 217 -1.94 13.34 6.14
N PRO A 218 -3.11 13.56 5.50
CA PRO A 218 -4.11 12.51 5.25
C PRO A 218 -3.56 11.26 4.55
N PHE A 219 -2.70 11.43 3.55
CA PHE A 219 -2.08 10.30 2.87
C PHE A 219 -1.24 9.43 3.83
N LEU A 220 -0.46 10.07 4.71
CA LEU A 220 0.41 9.35 5.65
C LEU A 220 -0.37 8.71 6.78
N ALA A 221 -1.38 9.41 7.31
CA ALA A 221 -2.28 8.83 8.30
C ALA A 221 -2.90 7.53 7.76
N TYR A 222 -3.42 7.54 6.52
CA TYR A 222 -3.99 6.33 5.92
C TYR A 222 -2.96 5.20 5.74
N GLN A 223 -1.74 5.52 5.29
CA GLN A 223 -0.69 4.50 5.17
C GLN A 223 -0.31 3.90 6.54
N PHE A 224 -0.13 4.74 7.57
CA PHE A 224 0.24 4.29 8.90
C PHE A 224 -0.85 3.45 9.57
N VAL A 225 -2.12 3.88 9.50
CA VAL A 225 -3.23 3.07 10.03
C VAL A 225 -3.31 1.73 9.31
N THR A 226 -3.12 1.69 7.98
CA THR A 226 -3.07 0.41 7.25
C THR A 226 -1.92 -0.48 7.73
N ASP A 227 -0.73 0.08 7.91
CA ASP A 227 0.44 -0.68 8.37
C ASP A 227 0.27 -1.19 9.81
N ILE A 228 -0.34 -0.38 10.68
CA ILE A 228 -0.69 -0.77 12.06
C ILE A 228 -1.76 -1.86 12.06
N ASN A 229 -2.72 -1.80 11.14
CA ASN A 229 -3.81 -2.78 11.03
C ASN A 229 -3.34 -4.16 10.55
N TYR A 230 -2.08 -4.30 10.16
CA TYR A 230 -1.46 -5.62 9.94
C TYR A 230 -0.96 -6.29 11.23
N SER A 231 -1.09 -5.62 12.38
CA SER A 231 -0.59 -6.07 13.68
C SER A 231 -1.71 -6.44 14.65
N THR A 232 -1.36 -6.82 15.87
CA THR A 232 -2.29 -7.07 16.98
C THR A 232 -2.86 -5.80 17.61
N LEU A 233 -2.46 -4.60 17.16
CA LEU A 233 -2.93 -3.36 17.76
C LEU A 233 -4.37 -3.02 17.35
N THR A 234 -4.75 -3.34 16.11
CA THR A 234 -6.08 -3.12 15.55
C THR A 234 -6.45 -4.26 14.60
N SER A 235 -7.74 -4.51 14.37
CA SER A 235 -8.23 -5.56 13.45
C SER A 235 -9.46 -5.06 12.68
N PHE A 236 -9.25 -3.97 11.96
CA PHE A 236 -10.23 -3.32 11.10
C PHE A 236 -10.37 -4.05 9.77
N SER A 237 -11.57 -3.97 9.17
CA SER A 237 -11.74 -4.42 7.79
C SER A 237 -11.05 -3.45 6.83
N GLU A 238 -10.21 -3.95 5.93
CA GLU A 238 -9.59 -3.13 4.87
C GLU A 238 -10.63 -2.60 3.84
N MET A 239 -11.90 -3.01 3.96
CA MET A 239 -13.02 -2.50 3.19
C MET A 239 -13.77 -1.33 3.84
N GLU A 240 -13.42 -0.92 5.06
CA GLU A 240 -14.21 0.10 5.76
C GLU A 240 -13.81 1.55 5.44
N PHE A 241 -12.52 1.79 5.19
CA PHE A 241 -11.98 3.14 5.05
C PHE A 241 -10.88 3.23 3.99
N VAL A 242 -10.88 4.32 3.22
CA VAL A 242 -9.83 4.62 2.24
C VAL A 242 -9.61 6.11 2.09
N LYS A 243 -8.35 6.50 1.85
CA LYS A 243 -8.00 7.86 1.42
C LYS A 243 -7.19 7.84 0.13
N ALA A 244 -7.65 8.58 -0.87
CA ALA A 244 -6.91 8.70 -2.13
C ALA A 244 -5.63 9.54 -1.94
N GLY A 245 -4.48 8.96 -2.31
CA GLY A 245 -3.21 9.67 -2.34
C GLY A 245 -3.00 10.41 -3.66
N PRO A 246 -1.99 11.30 -3.77
CA PRO A 246 -1.76 12.10 -4.97
C PRO A 246 -1.58 11.28 -6.26
N GLY A 247 -0.98 10.08 -6.16
CA GLY A 247 -0.86 9.18 -7.29
C GLY A 247 -2.20 8.56 -7.72
N ALA A 248 -3.03 8.17 -6.77
CA ALA A 248 -4.35 7.62 -7.04
C ALA A 248 -5.28 8.68 -7.66
N LEU A 249 -5.24 9.92 -7.16
CA LEU A 249 -5.97 11.05 -7.73
C LEU A 249 -5.62 11.27 -9.21
N ASP A 250 -4.33 11.25 -9.55
CA ASP A 250 -3.87 11.35 -10.94
C ASP A 250 -4.29 10.13 -11.77
N GLY A 251 -4.29 8.93 -11.19
CA GLY A 251 -4.72 7.70 -11.86
C GLY A 251 -6.20 7.72 -12.21
N ILE A 252 -7.04 8.12 -11.27
CA ILE A 252 -8.48 8.31 -11.47
C ILE A 252 -8.73 9.35 -12.55
N ALA A 253 -8.05 10.49 -12.51
CA ALA A 253 -8.18 11.53 -13.54
C ALA A 253 -7.83 11.03 -14.95
N LYS A 254 -6.93 10.05 -15.08
CA LYS A 254 -6.63 9.42 -16.37
C LYS A 254 -7.67 8.38 -16.79
N CYS A 255 -8.30 7.69 -15.84
CA CYS A 255 -9.27 6.63 -16.12
C CYS A 255 -10.64 7.14 -16.58
N PHE A 256 -10.99 8.39 -16.26
CA PHE A 256 -12.30 8.97 -16.55
C PHE A 256 -12.15 10.31 -17.26
N LYS A 257 -13.00 10.59 -18.24
CA LYS A 257 -13.03 11.92 -18.88
C LYS A 257 -13.47 13.01 -17.90
N SER A 258 -14.36 12.65 -16.99
CA SER A 258 -14.83 13.48 -15.88
C SER A 258 -15.33 12.57 -14.77
N THR A 259 -15.06 12.92 -13.52
CA THR A 259 -15.66 12.24 -12.36
C THR A 259 -17.04 12.78 -12.01
N ASN A 260 -17.52 13.83 -12.70
CA ASN A 260 -18.82 14.47 -12.45
C ASN A 260 -19.07 14.81 -10.96
N GLY A 261 -17.99 15.16 -10.25
CA GLY A 261 -18.01 15.49 -8.83
C GLY A 261 -18.19 14.29 -7.89
N VAL A 262 -18.07 13.05 -8.38
CA VAL A 262 -17.92 11.86 -7.53
C VAL A 262 -16.57 11.92 -6.82
N SER A 263 -16.56 11.57 -5.53
CA SER A 263 -15.32 11.57 -4.74
C SER A 263 -14.37 10.44 -5.20
N PRO A 264 -13.05 10.66 -5.15
CA PRO A 264 -12.07 9.61 -5.42
C PRO A 264 -12.25 8.37 -4.55
N GLU A 265 -12.61 8.56 -3.28
CA GLU A 265 -12.89 7.47 -2.35
C GLU A 265 -14.11 6.64 -2.77
N ALA A 266 -15.18 7.28 -3.27
CA ALA A 266 -16.34 6.56 -3.82
C ALA A 266 -15.99 5.76 -5.07
N ILE A 267 -15.15 6.30 -5.95
CA ILE A 267 -14.65 5.58 -7.14
C ILE A 267 -13.83 4.36 -6.72
N ILE A 268 -12.91 4.50 -5.74
CA ILE A 268 -12.11 3.38 -5.23
C ILE A 268 -13.00 2.30 -4.61
N LYS A 269 -13.99 2.71 -3.80
CA LYS A 269 -14.97 1.78 -3.22
C LYS A 269 -15.75 1.04 -4.30
N HIS A 270 -16.20 1.75 -5.33
CA HIS A 270 -16.94 1.16 -6.43
C HIS A 270 -16.12 0.10 -7.17
N VAL A 271 -14.87 0.41 -7.57
CA VAL A 271 -14.05 -0.58 -8.29
C VAL A 271 -13.72 -1.79 -7.42
N ALA A 272 -13.49 -1.61 -6.11
CA ALA A 272 -13.23 -2.73 -5.22
C ALA A 272 -14.47 -3.63 -5.06
N LEU A 273 -15.66 -3.05 -4.90
CA LEU A 273 -16.91 -3.79 -4.73
C LEU A 273 -17.36 -4.54 -5.99
N HIS A 274 -16.97 -4.05 -7.17
CA HIS A 274 -17.39 -4.62 -8.46
C HIS A 274 -16.25 -5.24 -9.25
N GLN A 275 -15.13 -5.58 -8.60
CA GLN A 275 -13.92 -6.06 -9.28
C GLN A 275 -14.16 -7.28 -10.17
N ASP A 276 -14.95 -8.26 -9.71
CA ASP A 276 -15.25 -9.47 -10.48
C ASP A 276 -16.01 -9.13 -11.77
N ARG A 277 -16.99 -8.22 -11.70
CA ARG A 277 -17.72 -7.74 -12.89
C ARG A 277 -16.78 -7.09 -13.91
N TYR A 278 -15.76 -6.36 -13.46
CA TYR A 278 -14.80 -5.75 -14.37
C TYR A 278 -13.81 -6.76 -14.94
N PHE A 279 -13.40 -7.76 -14.15
CA PHE A 279 -12.61 -8.87 -14.67
C PHE A 279 -13.39 -9.63 -15.75
N ASP A 280 -14.65 -9.95 -15.51
CA ASP A 280 -15.52 -10.60 -16.51
C ASP A 280 -15.72 -9.72 -17.76
N LEU A 281 -16.06 -8.45 -17.57
CA LEU A 281 -16.30 -7.49 -18.67
C LEU A 281 -15.10 -7.35 -19.59
N PHE A 282 -13.88 -7.38 -19.03
CA PHE A 282 -12.65 -7.24 -19.80
C PHE A 282 -12.02 -8.58 -20.17
N GLU A 283 -12.70 -9.71 -19.90
CA GLU A 283 -12.25 -11.08 -20.15
C GLU A 283 -10.88 -11.37 -19.53
N ILE A 284 -10.70 -10.93 -18.27
CA ILE A 284 -9.45 -11.04 -17.52
C ILE A 284 -9.55 -12.18 -16.51
N ASP A 285 -8.68 -13.18 -16.66
CA ASP A 285 -8.43 -14.15 -15.59
C ASP A 285 -7.49 -13.54 -14.53
N PHE A 286 -8.07 -13.17 -13.38
CA PHE A 286 -7.33 -12.56 -12.28
C PHE A 286 -6.92 -13.59 -11.22
N PRO A 287 -5.60 -13.83 -11.03
CA PRO A 287 -5.14 -14.76 -10.02
C PRO A 287 -5.23 -14.14 -8.62
N SER A 288 -6.34 -14.35 -7.92
CA SER A 288 -6.55 -13.84 -6.56
C SER A 288 -5.44 -14.23 -5.58
N LEU A 289 -5.39 -13.56 -4.42
CA LEU A 289 -4.47 -13.89 -3.33
C LEU A 289 -5.02 -15.06 -2.49
N TRP A 290 -5.00 -16.28 -3.05
CA TRP A 290 -5.56 -17.49 -2.44
C TRP A 290 -7.04 -17.35 -2.02
N GLY A 291 -7.82 -16.72 -2.90
CA GLY A 291 -9.24 -16.43 -2.70
C GLY A 291 -9.53 -15.08 -2.03
N ARG A 292 -8.51 -14.34 -1.56
CA ARG A 292 -8.72 -12.98 -1.04
C ARG A 292 -8.90 -12.00 -2.21
N PRO A 293 -10.02 -11.26 -2.31
CA PRO A 293 -10.21 -10.24 -3.34
C PRO A 293 -9.36 -8.99 -3.04
N LEU A 294 -9.16 -8.13 -4.04
CA LEU A 294 -8.52 -6.83 -3.85
C LEU A 294 -9.30 -5.99 -2.83
N GLN A 295 -8.58 -5.35 -1.91
CA GLN A 295 -9.16 -4.48 -0.88
C GLN A 295 -9.09 -3.00 -1.31
N LEU A 296 -9.71 -2.09 -0.56
CA LEU A 296 -9.70 -0.66 -0.91
C LEU A 296 -8.29 -0.07 -1.04
N ILE A 297 -7.38 -0.47 -0.16
CA ILE A 297 -5.98 -0.05 -0.21
C ILE A 297 -5.27 -0.56 -1.47
N ASP A 298 -5.58 -1.77 -1.92
CA ASP A 298 -5.02 -2.36 -3.12
C ASP A 298 -5.51 -1.59 -4.35
N CYS A 299 -6.82 -1.37 -4.44
CA CYS A 299 -7.43 -0.58 -5.53
C CYS A 299 -6.90 0.86 -5.58
N GLN A 300 -6.71 1.50 -4.43
CA GLN A 300 -6.10 2.82 -4.32
C GLN A 300 -4.66 2.83 -4.85
N ASN A 301 -3.86 1.83 -4.49
CA ASN A 301 -2.48 1.71 -4.96
C ASN A 301 -2.42 1.39 -6.46
N LEU A 302 -3.34 0.57 -6.97
CA LEU A 302 -3.45 0.27 -8.39
C LEU A 302 -3.73 1.54 -9.20
N PHE A 303 -4.52 2.49 -8.71
CA PHE A 303 -4.69 3.77 -9.40
C PHE A 303 -3.38 4.57 -9.44
N CYS A 304 -2.61 4.55 -8.35
CA CYS A 304 -1.30 5.20 -8.30
C CYS A 304 -0.31 4.60 -9.32
N GLU A 305 -0.24 3.27 -9.40
CA GLU A 305 0.63 2.62 -10.37
C GLU A 305 0.11 2.73 -11.81
N THR A 306 -1.20 2.73 -12.02
CA THR A 306 -1.82 2.96 -13.33
C THR A 306 -1.51 4.36 -13.85
N SER A 307 -1.55 5.39 -12.99
CA SER A 307 -1.11 6.76 -13.33
C SER A 307 0.29 6.76 -13.95
N LYS A 308 1.19 5.99 -13.35
CA LYS A 308 2.60 5.87 -13.72
C LYS A 308 2.77 5.03 -14.99
N TYR A 309 2.10 3.90 -15.09
CA TYR A 309 2.08 3.04 -16.28
C TYR A 309 1.60 3.83 -17.52
N ALA A 310 0.49 4.55 -17.36
CA ALA A 310 -0.12 5.34 -18.43
C ALA A 310 0.78 6.47 -18.97
N ARG A 311 1.82 6.89 -18.24
CA ARG A 311 2.78 7.89 -18.76
C ARG A 311 3.53 7.39 -20.00
N VAL A 312 3.70 6.07 -20.10
CA VAL A 312 4.42 5.43 -21.21
C VAL A 312 3.43 4.76 -22.16
N ALA A 313 2.46 4.01 -21.64
CA ALA A 313 1.50 3.27 -22.47
C ALA A 313 0.45 4.17 -23.13
N PHE A 314 0.07 5.28 -22.49
CA PHE A 314 -1.00 6.18 -22.95
C PHE A 314 -0.55 7.65 -22.90
N PRO A 315 0.51 8.03 -23.66
CA PRO A 315 1.14 9.34 -23.52
C PRO A 315 0.25 10.51 -23.97
N LYS A 316 -0.87 10.24 -24.66
CA LYS A 316 -1.87 11.22 -25.09
C LYS A 316 -2.97 11.47 -24.05
N VAL A 317 -3.01 10.67 -22.97
CA VAL A 317 -4.01 10.82 -21.91
C VAL A 317 -3.41 11.66 -20.78
N ASP A 318 -3.93 12.87 -20.63
CA ASP A 318 -3.50 13.81 -19.60
C ASP A 318 -3.96 13.36 -18.21
N GLY A 319 -3.10 13.61 -17.21
CA GLY A 319 -3.43 13.45 -15.80
C GLY A 319 -3.29 14.79 -15.06
N SER A 320 -3.77 14.85 -13.82
CA SER A 320 -3.74 16.07 -13.01
C SER A 320 -2.35 16.51 -12.54
N SER A 321 -1.35 15.64 -12.59
CA SER A 321 0.00 15.89 -12.05
C SER A 321 1.03 16.38 -13.07
N GLY A 322 0.72 16.36 -14.38
CA GLY A 322 1.65 16.76 -15.45
C GLY A 322 2.90 15.87 -15.61
N ARG A 323 2.98 14.74 -14.90
CA ARG A 323 4.15 13.84 -14.94
C ARG A 323 4.11 12.94 -16.18
N THR A 324 5.18 12.97 -16.96
CA THR A 324 5.28 12.28 -18.27
C THR A 324 6.30 11.15 -18.33
N ARG A 325 7.14 10.95 -17.30
CA ARG A 325 8.22 9.94 -17.32
C ARG A 325 8.24 9.07 -16.07
N ILE A 326 8.76 7.84 -16.22
CA ILE A 326 9.08 6.93 -15.11
C ILE A 326 10.60 6.93 -14.91
N LYS A 327 11.05 7.25 -13.69
CA LYS A 327 12.49 7.37 -13.38
C LYS A 327 13.12 6.05 -12.92
N GLN A 328 12.36 5.18 -12.25
CA GLN A 328 12.89 3.97 -11.62
C GLN A 328 12.78 2.78 -12.56
N LYS A 329 13.92 2.29 -13.03
CA LYS A 329 14.01 1.04 -13.78
C LYS A 329 13.84 -0.16 -12.86
N PHE A 330 13.30 -1.25 -13.41
CA PHE A 330 13.25 -2.54 -12.74
C PHE A 330 14.63 -3.18 -12.73
N ALA A 331 14.94 -3.87 -11.64
CA ALA A 331 16.09 -4.74 -11.54
C ALA A 331 15.62 -6.02 -10.83
N PRO A 332 15.88 -7.22 -11.38
CA PRO A 332 15.54 -8.47 -10.72
C PRO A 332 16.16 -8.53 -9.33
N ALA A 333 15.37 -8.95 -8.35
CA ALA A 333 15.80 -9.06 -6.96
C ALA A 333 15.53 -10.48 -6.48
N GLY A 334 16.46 -11.39 -6.76
CA GLY A 334 16.51 -12.78 -6.29
C GLY A 334 15.22 -13.59 -6.37
N ARG A 335 15.26 -14.80 -5.80
CA ARG A 335 14.06 -15.60 -5.54
C ARG A 335 13.20 -14.88 -4.49
N LEU A 336 11.89 -14.83 -4.72
CA LEU A 336 10.97 -14.30 -3.71
C LEU A 336 10.90 -15.27 -2.52
N PRO A 337 10.98 -14.77 -1.27
CA PRO A 337 10.69 -15.60 -0.10
C PRO A 337 9.20 -15.95 -0.05
N LEU A 338 8.86 -17.06 0.60
CA LEU A 338 7.47 -17.49 0.83
C LEU A 338 6.66 -16.40 1.51
N PRO A 339 5.60 -15.87 0.86
CA PRO A 339 4.84 -14.71 1.35
C PRO A 339 4.25 -14.97 2.73
N PHE A 340 4.17 -13.92 3.55
CA PHE A 340 3.53 -13.97 4.86
C PHE A 340 2.56 -12.80 4.96
N TYR A 341 1.35 -13.05 5.45
CA TYR A 341 0.27 -12.08 5.57
C TYR A 341 -0.24 -12.03 7.02
N PRO A 342 -1.00 -10.98 7.39
CA PRO A 342 -1.68 -10.94 8.68
C PRO A 342 -2.40 -12.27 8.99
N PRO A 343 -2.20 -12.87 10.18
CA PRO A 343 -2.76 -14.19 10.51
C PRO A 343 -4.28 -14.27 10.39
N ASP A 344 -4.98 -13.19 10.71
CA ASP A 344 -6.44 -13.07 10.63
C ASP A 344 -6.99 -13.14 9.20
N TRP A 345 -6.13 -13.06 8.17
CA TRP A 345 -6.53 -13.27 6.78
C TRP A 345 -6.67 -14.76 6.42
N GLY A 346 -6.17 -15.69 7.24
CA GLY A 346 -6.28 -17.13 6.99
C GLY A 346 -5.55 -17.64 5.74
N LEU A 347 -4.56 -16.89 5.24
CA LEU A 347 -3.84 -17.25 3.99
C LEU A 347 -2.58 -18.08 4.22
N ASN A 348 -1.92 -17.92 5.39
CA ASN A 348 -0.59 -18.47 5.62
C ASN A 348 -0.56 -20.01 5.55
N GLU A 349 -1.63 -20.69 5.99
CA GLU A 349 -1.74 -22.14 5.88
C GLU A 349 -1.86 -22.60 4.42
N LYS A 350 -2.72 -21.93 3.63
CA LYS A 350 -2.89 -22.22 2.19
C LYS A 350 -1.55 -22.08 1.44
N ILE A 351 -0.80 -21.02 1.74
CA ILE A 351 0.52 -20.76 1.17
C ILE A 351 1.50 -21.87 1.53
N ASN A 352 1.54 -22.31 2.79
CA ASN A 352 2.44 -23.38 3.23
C ASN A 352 2.10 -24.72 2.58
N ILE A 353 0.81 -25.04 2.39
CA ILE A 353 0.38 -26.26 1.70
C ILE A 353 0.81 -26.24 0.23
N GLU A 354 0.61 -25.13 -0.47
CA GLU A 354 0.90 -25.02 -1.91
C GLU A 354 2.39 -24.85 -2.20
N LEU A 355 3.11 -24.02 -1.43
CA LEU A 355 4.47 -23.58 -1.74
C LEU A 355 5.52 -24.00 -0.70
N GLY A 356 5.11 -24.44 0.50
CA GLY A 356 6.03 -24.80 1.59
C GLY A 356 6.87 -26.06 1.36
N LYS A 357 6.61 -26.79 0.26
CA LYS A 357 7.36 -27.97 -0.18
C LYS A 357 8.42 -27.67 -1.27
N VAL A 358 8.64 -26.40 -1.65
CA VAL A 358 9.45 -25.99 -2.81
C VAL A 358 10.78 -25.33 -2.46
#